data_AF-A0A7L2VPB0-F1
#
_entry.id   AF-A0A7L2VPB0-F1
#
_cell.length_a   1.000
_cell.length_b   1.000
_cell.length_c   1.000
_cell.angle_alpha   90.00
_cell.angle_beta   90.00
_cell.angle_gamma   90.00
#
_symmetry.space_group_name_H-M   'P 1'
#
loop_
_entity.id
_entity.type
_entity.pdbx_description
1 polymer ?
#
loop_
_entity_poly.entity_id
_entity_poly.type
_entity_poly.pdbx_seq_one_letter_code
_entity_poly.pdbx_strand_id
1 'polypeptide(L)'
;DFAPLLQVIRPEPCGACGSRIRFGRAALKCRQCQLLLHPKCQEQCPGPCAPRPRHHAWPREGVLADFAPPTPPLVPALVVQCVTEVETRGLTEMGLYRVPGSEQLVREWKQRLLRAGGVLPALASVPDIHVVCGVLKDFLRGLKEPLAAPALTPLPGAATDIPDDAACSTALCHVVSKLPPANRDTLAFLMLHLLRVSHSPDCKMDVLNLSRVFGPTLVGHSTANPTPLTIMEDTPRQSKVVARLLSLPPDFWKGFVGTEQENLVPT
;
A
#
# COMPACT_ATOMS: atom_id res chain seq x y z
N ASP A 1 -5.44 9.58 -32.41
CA ASP A 1 -4.42 8.59 -32.82
C ASP A 1 -4.79 7.15 -32.49
N PHE A 2 -5.17 6.40 -33.52
CA PHE A 2 -5.35 4.94 -33.45
C PHE A 2 -4.11 4.25 -34.02
N ALA A 3 -3.62 3.23 -33.32
CA ALA A 3 -2.59 2.33 -33.83
C ALA A 3 -3.22 1.02 -34.30
N PRO A 4 -2.81 0.47 -35.45
CA PRO A 4 -3.25 -0.85 -35.87
C PRO A 4 -2.69 -1.92 -34.91
N LEU A 5 -3.58 -2.73 -34.36
CA LEU A 5 -3.25 -4.01 -33.74
C LEU A 5 -3.37 -5.09 -34.80
N LEU A 6 -2.22 -5.65 -35.15
CA LEU A 6 -2.12 -6.69 -36.18
C LEU A 6 -2.92 -7.94 -35.80
N GLN A 7 -3.00 -8.29 -34.51
CA GLN A 7 -3.76 -9.45 -34.03
C GLN A 7 -4.37 -9.21 -32.65
N VAL A 8 -5.67 -9.50 -32.51
CA VAL A 8 -6.39 -9.53 -31.23
C VAL A 8 -6.25 -10.91 -30.59
N ILE A 9 -5.54 -10.99 -29.46
CA ILE A 9 -5.25 -12.23 -28.71
C ILE A 9 -6.47 -12.67 -27.87
N ARG A 10 -7.35 -11.74 -27.50
CA ARG A 10 -8.56 -12.01 -26.70
C ARG A 10 -9.79 -11.30 -27.30
N PRO A 11 -10.92 -11.98 -27.52
CA PRO A 11 -12.10 -11.36 -28.12
C PRO A 11 -12.67 -10.28 -27.21
N GLU A 12 -12.60 -9.03 -27.66
CA GLU A 12 -13.10 -7.85 -26.96
C GLU A 12 -14.17 -7.12 -27.80
N PRO A 13 -15.17 -6.47 -27.18
CA PRO A 13 -16.22 -5.76 -27.92
C PRO A 13 -15.69 -4.48 -28.58
N CYS A 14 -16.15 -4.22 -29.80
CA CYS A 14 -15.89 -2.97 -30.51
C CYS A 14 -16.61 -1.81 -29.82
N GLY A 15 -15.88 -0.75 -29.49
CA GLY A 15 -16.41 0.43 -28.81
C GLY A 15 -17.41 1.29 -29.60
N ALA A 16 -17.56 1.07 -30.91
CA ALA A 16 -18.51 1.78 -31.75
C ALA A 16 -19.79 0.98 -32.05
N CYS A 17 -19.66 -0.29 -32.45
CA CYS A 17 -20.80 -1.12 -32.85
C CYS A 17 -21.23 -2.16 -31.80
N GLY A 18 -20.53 -2.26 -30.66
CA GLY A 18 -20.80 -3.23 -29.59
C GLY A 18 -20.52 -4.69 -29.94
N SER A 19 -20.28 -5.02 -31.21
CA SER A 19 -20.01 -6.39 -31.67
C SER A 19 -18.61 -6.85 -31.31
N ARG A 20 -18.44 -8.15 -31.03
CA ARG A 20 -17.14 -8.74 -30.65
C ARG A 20 -16.16 -8.76 -31.82
N ILE A 21 -14.94 -8.27 -31.58
CA ILE A 21 -13.81 -8.42 -32.49
C ILE A 21 -13.30 -9.86 -32.34
N ARG A 22 -13.42 -10.66 -33.40
CA ARG A 22 -13.04 -12.07 -33.39
C ARG A 22 -11.52 -12.24 -33.24
N PHE A 23 -11.11 -13.33 -32.59
CA PHE A 23 -9.71 -13.72 -32.44
C PHE A 23 -8.97 -13.70 -33.79
N GLY A 24 -7.75 -13.16 -33.81
CA GLY A 24 -6.91 -13.10 -35.01
C GLY A 24 -7.32 -12.08 -36.07
N ARG A 25 -8.38 -11.28 -35.86
CA ARG A 25 -8.74 -10.17 -36.75
C ARG A 25 -8.00 -8.89 -36.37
N ALA A 26 -7.70 -8.07 -37.37
CA ALA A 26 -7.12 -6.75 -37.19
C ALA A 26 -8.09 -5.82 -36.45
N ALA A 27 -7.56 -5.05 -35.51
CA ALA A 27 -8.30 -4.05 -34.74
C ALA A 27 -7.53 -2.73 -34.69
N LEU A 28 -8.23 -1.64 -34.44
CA LEU A 28 -7.62 -0.35 -34.15
C LEU A 28 -7.68 -0.11 -32.65
N LYS A 29 -6.57 0.30 -32.05
CA LYS A 29 -6.51 0.65 -30.63
C LYS A 29 -6.07 2.09 -30.45
N CYS A 30 -6.87 2.88 -29.74
CA CYS A 30 -6.52 4.25 -29.43
C CYS A 30 -5.31 4.28 -28.50
N ARG A 31 -4.27 5.05 -28.83
CA ARG A 31 -3.07 5.16 -27.98
C ARG A 31 -3.36 5.86 -26.64
N GLN A 32 -4.33 6.77 -26.63
CA GLN A 32 -4.67 7.58 -25.48
C GLN A 32 -5.70 6.89 -24.57
N CYS A 33 -6.88 6.53 -25.09
CA CYS A 33 -7.96 5.94 -24.29
C CYS A 33 -8.06 4.42 -24.33
N GLN A 34 -7.18 3.73 -25.08
CA GLN A 34 -7.17 2.27 -25.24
C GLN A 34 -8.45 1.67 -25.84
N LEU A 35 -9.36 2.50 -26.37
CA LEU A 35 -10.58 2.06 -27.06
C LEU A 35 -10.22 1.17 -28.26
N LEU A 36 -10.88 0.01 -28.35
CA LEU A 36 -10.74 -0.95 -29.44
C LEU A 36 -11.88 -0.83 -30.44
N LEU A 37 -11.55 -0.75 -31.72
CA LEU A 37 -12.51 -0.61 -32.81
C LEU A 37 -12.19 -1.61 -33.93
N HIS A 38 -13.20 -2.03 -34.67
CA HIS A 38 -12.96 -2.59 -36.00
C HIS A 38 -12.34 -1.52 -36.91
N PRO A 39 -11.48 -1.90 -37.88
CA PRO A 39 -10.97 -0.96 -38.88
C PRO A 39 -12.07 -0.17 -39.59
N LYS A 40 -13.22 -0.81 -39.85
CA LYS A 40 -14.40 -0.21 -40.49
C LYS A 40 -15.22 0.71 -39.57
N CYS A 41 -15.02 0.62 -38.26
CA CYS A 41 -15.79 1.38 -37.27
C CYS A 41 -15.04 2.62 -36.77
N GLN A 42 -13.90 2.98 -37.38
CA GLN A 42 -13.11 4.15 -37.02
C GLN A 42 -13.92 5.45 -37.11
N GLU A 43 -14.67 5.61 -38.21
CA GLU A 43 -15.49 6.79 -38.48
C GLU A 43 -16.76 6.88 -37.61
N GLN A 44 -17.09 5.80 -36.88
CA GLN A 44 -18.28 5.70 -36.02
C GLN A 44 -17.92 5.85 -34.54
N CYS A 45 -16.78 6.47 -34.23
CA CYS A 45 -16.28 6.61 -32.88
C CYS A 45 -17.21 7.53 -32.05
N PRO A 46 -17.66 7.12 -30.85
CA PRO A 46 -18.74 7.80 -30.10
C PRO A 46 -18.37 9.15 -29.44
N GLY A 47 -17.35 9.87 -29.92
CA GLY A 47 -17.01 11.21 -29.44
C GLY A 47 -15.51 11.49 -29.32
N PRO A 48 -15.14 12.68 -28.81
CA PRO A 48 -13.75 13.08 -28.61
C PRO A 48 -13.04 12.12 -27.65
N CYS A 49 -11.75 11.89 -27.92
CA CYS A 49 -10.92 11.00 -27.11
C CYS A 49 -10.75 11.58 -25.70
N ALA A 50 -11.59 11.19 -24.77
CA ALA A 50 -11.30 11.36 -23.35
C ALA A 50 -10.24 10.34 -22.97
N PRO A 51 -9.10 10.73 -22.36
CA PRO A 51 -8.20 9.76 -21.77
C PRO A 51 -9.02 8.94 -20.78
N ARG A 52 -9.30 7.68 -21.12
CA ARG A 52 -9.73 6.72 -20.11
C ARG A 52 -8.63 6.78 -19.05
N PRO A 53 -8.94 7.00 -17.77
CA PRO A 53 -7.94 6.77 -16.74
C PRO A 53 -7.40 5.38 -17.05
N ARG A 54 -6.10 5.31 -17.36
CA ARG A 54 -5.46 4.01 -17.55
C ARG A 54 -5.81 3.28 -16.28
N HIS A 55 -6.64 2.25 -16.39
CA HIS A 55 -6.89 1.38 -15.27
C HIS A 55 -5.51 0.83 -14.94
N HIS A 56 -4.84 1.44 -13.95
CA HIS A 56 -3.64 0.90 -13.36
C HIS A 56 -4.15 -0.34 -12.65
N ALA A 57 -4.26 -1.43 -13.42
CA ALA A 57 -4.50 -2.74 -12.87
C ALA A 57 -3.24 -3.03 -12.07
N TRP A 58 -3.32 -2.83 -10.77
CA TRP A 58 -2.22 -3.17 -9.89
C TRP A 58 -1.85 -4.63 -10.12
N PRO A 59 -0.55 -4.95 -10.15
CA PRO A 59 -0.14 -6.33 -10.26
C PRO A 59 -0.65 -7.11 -9.03
N ARG A 60 -0.78 -8.43 -9.16
CA ARG A 60 -1.15 -9.27 -8.01
C ARG A 60 -0.05 -9.31 -6.95
N GLU A 61 1.20 -9.21 -7.40
CA GLU A 61 2.42 -9.19 -6.61
C GLU A 61 3.38 -8.19 -7.26
N GLY A 62 4.07 -7.39 -6.45
CA GLY A 62 4.94 -6.32 -6.94
C GLY A 62 5.73 -5.67 -5.82
N VAL A 63 6.61 -4.75 -6.18
CA VAL A 63 7.26 -3.86 -5.21
C VAL A 63 6.32 -2.71 -4.88
N LEU A 64 6.54 -2.01 -3.76
CA LEU A 64 5.62 -0.97 -3.31
C LEU A 64 5.42 0.15 -4.35
N ALA A 65 6.47 0.49 -5.10
CA ALA A 65 6.43 1.49 -6.17
C ALA A 65 5.41 1.16 -7.28
N ASP A 66 5.10 -0.13 -7.51
CA ASP A 66 4.09 -0.55 -8.49
C ASP A 66 2.67 -0.16 -8.06
N PHE A 67 2.47 0.08 -6.76
CA PHE A 67 1.18 0.42 -6.16
C PHE A 67 1.03 1.91 -5.81
N ALA A 68 2.12 2.67 -5.85
CA ALA A 68 2.14 4.09 -5.48
C ALA A 68 1.53 4.99 -6.58
N PRO A 69 0.94 6.14 -6.21
CA PRO A 69 0.50 7.15 -7.17
C PRO A 69 1.71 7.78 -7.91
N PRO A 70 1.50 8.42 -9.07
CA PRO A 70 2.58 9.06 -9.83
C PRO A 70 3.09 10.36 -9.19
N THR A 71 2.36 10.93 -8.22
CA THR A 71 2.67 12.20 -7.54
C THR A 71 2.77 11.98 -6.03
N PRO A 72 3.67 12.68 -5.33
CA PRO A 72 3.75 12.63 -3.87
C PRO A 72 2.46 13.08 -3.17
N PRO A 73 2.21 12.63 -1.92
CA PRO A 73 2.97 11.60 -1.21
C PRO A 73 2.80 10.23 -1.85
N LEU A 74 3.90 9.48 -2.01
CA LEU A 74 3.92 8.23 -2.81
C LEU A 74 3.40 7.02 -2.02
N VAL A 75 2.19 7.16 -1.47
CA VAL A 75 1.52 6.15 -0.64
C VAL A 75 0.42 5.47 -1.45
N PRO A 76 0.41 4.13 -1.57
CA PRO A 76 -0.64 3.42 -2.29
C PRO A 76 -2.04 3.76 -1.75
N ALA A 77 -2.99 4.03 -2.64
CA ALA A 77 -4.36 4.39 -2.25
C ALA A 77 -5.05 3.33 -1.38
N LEU A 78 -4.68 2.06 -1.53
CA LEU A 78 -5.12 0.96 -0.66
C LEU A 78 -4.68 1.20 0.80
N VAL A 79 -3.42 1.59 1.01
CA VAL A 79 -2.87 1.88 2.34
C VAL A 79 -3.57 3.09 2.94
N VAL A 80 -3.70 4.18 2.17
CA VAL A 80 -4.42 5.39 2.59
C VAL A 80 -5.83 5.04 3.04
N GLN A 81 -6.59 4.32 2.21
CA GLN A 81 -7.98 4.00 2.52
C GLN A 81 -8.12 3.09 3.74
N CYS A 82 -7.25 2.09 3.92
CA CYS A 82 -7.27 1.25 5.11
C CYS A 82 -6.96 2.05 6.37
N VAL A 83 -5.94 2.91 6.34
CA VAL A 83 -5.56 3.75 7.49
C VAL A 83 -6.66 4.75 7.82
N THR A 84 -7.20 5.45 6.82
CA THR A 84 -8.30 6.41 7.02
C THR A 84 -9.52 5.72 7.64
N GLU A 85 -9.89 4.53 7.17
CA GLU A 85 -11.00 3.77 7.72
C GLU A 85 -10.75 3.36 9.19
N VAL A 86 -9.54 2.89 9.52
CA VAL A 86 -9.15 2.55 10.90
C VAL A 86 -9.17 3.77 11.80
N GLU A 87 -8.71 4.93 11.33
CA GLU A 87 -8.75 6.16 12.13
C GLU A 87 -10.15 6.71 12.33
N THR A 88 -11.02 6.55 11.32
CA THR A 88 -12.39 7.08 11.35
C THR A 88 -13.25 6.38 12.39
N ARG A 89 -13.12 5.05 12.55
CA ARG A 89 -14.02 4.26 13.42
C ARG A 89 -13.35 3.20 14.29
N GLY A 90 -12.05 2.98 14.13
CA GLY A 90 -11.32 1.91 14.81
C GLY A 90 -10.62 2.36 16.10
N LEU A 91 -10.39 3.66 16.31
CA LEU A 91 -9.57 4.14 17.44
C LEU A 91 -10.20 3.90 18.81
N THR A 92 -11.47 3.48 18.88
CA THR A 92 -12.15 3.07 20.12
C THR A 92 -12.19 1.55 20.31
N GLU A 93 -11.68 0.77 19.33
CA GLU A 93 -11.71 -0.69 19.35
C GLU A 93 -10.46 -1.26 20.02
N MET A 94 -10.68 -2.19 20.97
CA MET A 94 -9.59 -2.82 21.72
C MET A 94 -8.77 -3.74 20.81
N GLY A 95 -7.45 -3.67 20.93
CA GLY A 95 -6.55 -4.62 20.28
C GLY A 95 -6.43 -4.44 18.77
N LEU A 96 -6.61 -3.21 18.25
CA LEU A 96 -6.34 -2.89 16.84
C LEU A 96 -5.02 -3.52 16.37
N TYR A 97 -5.03 -4.07 15.16
CA TYR A 97 -3.94 -4.84 14.55
C TYR A 97 -3.53 -6.14 15.25
N ARG A 98 -3.77 -6.32 16.55
CA ARG A 98 -3.48 -7.57 17.27
C ARG A 98 -4.59 -8.61 17.07
N VAL A 99 -5.85 -8.21 17.26
CA VAL A 99 -7.01 -9.09 17.06
C VAL A 99 -7.15 -9.40 15.57
N PRO A 100 -7.24 -10.68 15.17
CA PRO A 100 -7.45 -11.05 13.78
C PRO A 100 -8.92 -10.88 13.39
N GLY A 101 -9.16 -10.27 12.23
CA GLY A 101 -10.45 -10.36 11.54
C GLY A 101 -10.56 -11.67 10.74
N SER A 102 -11.72 -11.91 10.14
CA SER A 102 -11.96 -13.07 9.27
C SER A 102 -10.95 -13.14 8.11
N GLU A 103 -10.11 -14.18 8.08
CA GLU A 103 -9.08 -14.37 7.05
C GLU A 103 -9.65 -14.44 5.64
N GLN A 104 -10.82 -15.07 5.49
CA GLN A 104 -11.53 -15.14 4.21
C GLN A 104 -11.88 -13.73 3.73
N LEU A 105 -12.49 -12.91 4.60
CA LEU A 105 -12.86 -11.54 4.25
C LEU A 105 -11.63 -10.68 3.97
N VAL A 106 -10.54 -10.84 4.73
CA VAL A 106 -9.27 -10.15 4.48
C VAL A 106 -8.78 -10.44 3.06
N ARG A 107 -8.75 -11.71 2.66
CA ARG A 107 -8.30 -12.11 1.33
C ARG A 107 -9.23 -11.60 0.22
N GLU A 108 -10.53 -11.70 0.42
CA GLU A 108 -11.54 -11.21 -0.53
C GLU A 108 -11.43 -9.70 -0.75
N TRP A 109 -11.35 -8.93 0.34
CA TRP A 109 -11.25 -7.46 0.28
C TRP A 109 -9.93 -6.99 -0.31
N LYS A 110 -8.80 -7.59 0.06
CA LYS A 110 -7.52 -7.29 -0.59
C LYS A 110 -7.59 -7.50 -2.09
N GLN A 111 -8.12 -8.64 -2.55
CA GLN A 111 -8.25 -8.90 -3.97
C GLN A 111 -9.24 -7.95 -4.66
N ARG A 112 -10.31 -7.54 -3.97
CA ARG A 112 -11.28 -6.58 -4.50
C ARG A 112 -10.66 -5.21 -4.71
N LEU A 113 -9.90 -4.73 -3.73
CA LEU A 113 -9.15 -3.47 -3.81
C LEU A 113 -8.10 -3.52 -4.92
N LEU A 114 -7.31 -4.60 -5.00
CA LEU A 114 -6.28 -4.77 -6.02
C LEU A 114 -6.83 -4.81 -7.46
N ARG A 115 -8.08 -5.27 -7.62
CA ARG A 115 -8.76 -5.37 -8.94
C ARG A 115 -9.55 -4.12 -9.32
N ALA A 116 -9.74 -3.16 -8.41
CA ALA A 116 -10.61 -2.02 -8.64
C ALA A 116 -10.16 -1.13 -9.81
N GLY A 117 -8.87 -1.16 -10.15
CA GLY A 117 -8.30 -0.54 -11.36
C GLY A 117 -8.66 0.93 -11.54
N GLY A 118 -8.99 1.66 -10.47
CA GLY A 118 -9.67 2.95 -10.52
C GLY A 118 -10.16 3.32 -9.13
N VAL A 119 -11.44 3.72 -9.01
CA VAL A 119 -12.05 4.03 -7.71
C VAL A 119 -12.11 2.77 -6.86
N LEU A 120 -11.43 2.79 -5.72
CA LEU A 120 -11.45 1.68 -4.77
C LEU A 120 -12.85 1.55 -4.12
N PRO A 121 -13.34 0.32 -3.92
CA PRO A 121 -14.58 0.10 -3.19
C PRO A 121 -14.44 0.62 -1.75
N ALA A 122 -15.46 1.32 -1.25
CA ALA A 122 -15.47 1.87 0.11
C ALA A 122 -15.34 0.77 1.16
N LEU A 123 -14.48 0.98 2.16
CA LEU A 123 -14.25 0.04 3.27
C LEU A 123 -15.27 0.20 4.39
N ALA A 124 -16.05 1.29 4.39
CA ALA A 124 -17.19 1.49 5.28
C ALA A 124 -18.23 0.35 5.26
N SER A 125 -18.31 -0.41 4.16
CA SER A 125 -19.19 -1.59 4.08
C SER A 125 -18.64 -2.83 4.79
N VAL A 126 -17.41 -2.78 5.34
CA VAL A 126 -16.79 -3.87 6.10
C VAL A 126 -17.10 -3.65 7.59
N PRO A 127 -18.01 -4.43 8.22
CA PRO A 127 -18.42 -4.14 9.60
C PRO A 127 -17.27 -4.29 10.59
N ASP A 128 -16.52 -5.39 10.49
CA ASP A 128 -15.39 -5.68 11.38
C ASP A 128 -14.14 -4.88 10.99
N ILE A 129 -13.69 -3.97 11.85
CA ILE A 129 -12.49 -3.18 11.60
C ILE A 129 -11.22 -4.04 11.59
N HIS A 130 -11.21 -5.18 12.30
CA HIS A 130 -10.06 -6.08 12.33
C HIS A 130 -9.85 -6.75 10.96
N VAL A 131 -10.88 -6.86 10.13
CA VAL A 131 -10.72 -7.22 8.70
C VAL A 131 -9.95 -6.15 7.95
N VAL A 132 -10.25 -4.86 8.15
CA VAL A 132 -9.51 -3.76 7.51
C VAL A 132 -8.06 -3.72 7.97
N CYS A 133 -7.82 -3.88 9.28
CA CYS A 133 -6.46 -4.06 9.83
C CYS A 133 -5.74 -5.25 9.19
N GLY A 134 -6.45 -6.36 8.99
CA GLY A 134 -5.95 -7.56 8.32
C GLY A 134 -5.58 -7.30 6.86
N VAL A 135 -6.43 -6.59 6.11
CA VAL A 135 -6.17 -6.21 4.71
C VAL A 135 -4.89 -5.37 4.59
N LEU A 136 -4.71 -4.37 5.45
CA LEU A 136 -3.51 -3.55 5.46
C LEU A 136 -2.26 -4.40 5.71
N LYS A 137 -2.27 -5.22 6.76
CA LYS A 137 -1.14 -6.10 7.09
C LYS A 137 -0.85 -7.10 5.98
N ASP A 138 -1.89 -7.71 5.40
CA ASP A 138 -1.73 -8.70 4.33
C ASP A 138 -1.24 -8.07 3.02
N PHE A 139 -1.63 -6.84 2.71
CA PHE A 139 -1.06 -6.09 1.60
C PHE A 139 0.44 -5.86 1.79
N LEU A 140 0.84 -5.29 2.93
CA LEU A 140 2.25 -4.96 3.22
C LEU A 140 3.14 -6.22 3.24
N ARG A 141 2.67 -7.30 3.87
CA ARG A 141 3.39 -8.59 3.89
C ARG A 141 3.46 -9.27 2.52
N GLY A 142 2.51 -8.96 1.63
CA GLY A 142 2.44 -9.54 0.28
C GLY A 142 3.28 -8.81 -0.77
N LEU A 143 4.02 -7.77 -0.40
CA LEU A 143 4.97 -7.10 -1.29
C LEU A 143 6.13 -8.04 -1.62
N LYS A 144 6.70 -7.88 -2.82
CA LYS A 144 7.86 -8.67 -3.28
C LYS A 144 9.09 -8.47 -2.38
N GLU A 145 9.20 -7.28 -1.78
CA GLU A 145 10.20 -6.93 -0.79
C GLU A 145 9.53 -6.23 0.40
N PRO A 146 10.03 -6.41 1.63
CA PRO A 146 9.47 -5.77 2.82
C PRO A 146 9.55 -4.24 2.72
N LEU A 147 8.62 -3.55 3.37
CA LEU A 147 8.55 -2.08 3.36
C LEU A 147 9.83 -1.45 3.90
N ALA A 148 10.27 -1.94 5.07
CA ALA A 148 11.58 -1.65 5.62
C ALA A 148 12.58 -2.52 4.85
N ALA A 149 12.99 -2.00 3.69
CA ALA A 149 13.99 -2.59 2.78
C ALA A 149 15.24 -3.09 3.54
N PRO A 150 16.12 -3.90 2.92
CA PRO A 150 17.33 -4.45 3.55
C PRO A 150 18.19 -3.45 4.36
N ALA A 151 18.10 -2.17 4.01
CA ALA A 151 18.76 -1.06 4.70
C ALA A 151 18.36 -0.88 6.18
N LEU A 152 17.17 -1.37 6.59
CA LEU A 152 16.69 -1.35 7.98
C LEU A 152 16.77 -2.73 8.65
N THR A 153 17.22 -3.76 7.93
CA THR A 153 17.36 -5.11 8.45
C THR A 153 18.50 -5.15 9.48
N PRO A 154 18.31 -5.83 10.63
CA PRO A 154 19.29 -5.88 11.71
C PRO A 154 20.49 -6.74 11.31
N LEU A 155 21.46 -6.15 10.62
CA LEU A 155 22.83 -6.66 10.51
C LEU A 155 23.63 -6.21 11.74
N PRO A 156 24.66 -6.96 12.20
CA PRO A 156 25.58 -6.47 13.21
C PRO A 156 26.13 -5.08 12.82
N GLY A 157 25.94 -4.08 13.68
CA GLY A 157 26.27 -2.68 13.38
C GLY A 157 25.13 -1.88 12.75
N ALA A 158 23.91 -2.41 12.70
CA ALA A 158 22.73 -1.67 12.29
C ALA A 158 22.47 -0.48 13.24
N ALA A 159 21.82 0.56 12.70
CA ALA A 159 21.47 1.76 13.46
C ALA A 159 20.70 1.46 14.76
N THR A 160 19.90 0.40 14.76
CA THR A 160 19.08 -0.05 15.90
C THR A 160 19.89 -0.67 17.04
N ASP A 161 21.14 -1.05 16.81
CA ASP A 161 22.04 -1.63 17.81
C ASP A 161 22.95 -0.61 18.47
N ILE A 162 22.90 0.65 18.05
CA ILE A 162 23.57 1.76 18.71
C ILE A 162 22.99 1.93 20.12
N PRO A 163 23.80 1.82 21.20
CA PRO A 163 23.31 1.91 22.57
C PRO A 163 22.82 3.32 22.95
N ASP A 164 23.46 4.34 22.40
CA ASP A 164 23.06 5.74 22.61
C ASP A 164 21.81 6.07 21.79
N ASP A 165 20.73 6.45 22.48
CA ASP A 165 19.43 6.68 21.86
C ASP A 165 19.44 7.85 20.86
N ALA A 166 20.22 8.90 21.12
CA ALA A 166 20.31 10.07 20.25
C ALA A 166 21.08 9.74 18.94
N ALA A 167 22.20 9.03 19.05
CA ALA A 167 22.97 8.54 17.92
C ALA A 167 22.18 7.49 17.11
N CYS A 168 21.46 6.58 17.79
CA CYS A 168 20.54 5.62 17.18
C CYS A 168 19.49 6.34 16.34
N SER A 169 18.82 7.34 16.93
CA SER A 169 17.78 8.13 16.26
C SER A 169 18.34 8.87 15.05
N THR A 170 19.52 9.50 15.20
CA THR A 170 20.20 10.21 14.10
C THR A 170 20.54 9.27 12.94
N ALA A 171 21.09 8.09 13.24
CA ALA A 171 21.41 7.08 12.24
C ALA A 171 20.15 6.55 11.55
N LEU A 172 19.07 6.31 12.29
CA LEU A 172 17.79 5.87 11.73
C LEU A 172 17.18 6.93 10.81
N CYS A 173 17.16 8.20 11.21
CA CYS A 173 16.71 9.30 10.36
C CYS A 173 17.49 9.35 9.04
N HIS A 174 18.82 9.13 9.11
CA HIS A 174 19.67 9.08 7.92
C HIS A 174 19.33 7.89 7.00
N VAL A 175 19.13 6.70 7.56
CA VAL A 175 18.76 5.50 6.79
C VAL A 175 17.38 5.66 6.15
N VAL A 176 16.38 6.12 6.91
CA VAL A 176 15.02 6.35 6.41
C VAL A 176 15.01 7.35 5.27
N SER A 177 15.79 8.43 5.37
CA SER A 177 15.89 9.46 4.33
C SER A 177 16.45 8.94 3.00
N LYS A 178 17.15 7.81 3.01
CA LYS A 178 17.74 7.14 1.83
C LYS A 178 16.87 6.01 1.26
N LEU A 179 15.74 5.69 1.90
CA LEU A 179 14.82 4.69 1.36
C LEU A 179 14.25 5.13 0.00
N PRO A 180 13.84 4.18 -0.85
CA PRO A 180 13.06 4.50 -2.04
C PRO A 180 11.87 5.40 -1.69
N PRO A 181 11.55 6.43 -2.49
CA PRO A 181 10.52 7.43 -2.13
C PRO A 181 9.17 6.82 -1.74
N ALA A 182 8.66 5.83 -2.49
CA ALA A 182 7.42 5.15 -2.14
C ALA A 182 7.49 4.45 -0.78
N ASN A 183 8.61 3.77 -0.48
CA ASN A 183 8.82 3.08 0.80
C ASN A 183 8.90 4.07 1.96
N ARG A 184 9.64 5.16 1.77
CA ARG A 184 9.81 6.22 2.77
C ARG A 184 8.48 6.89 3.10
N ASP A 185 7.75 7.35 2.09
CA ASP A 185 6.50 8.08 2.27
C ASP A 185 5.43 7.17 2.89
N THR A 186 5.35 5.91 2.44
CA THR A 186 4.44 4.92 3.03
C THR A 186 4.81 4.56 4.46
N LEU A 187 6.11 4.41 4.76
CA LEU A 187 6.59 4.17 6.12
C LEU A 187 6.24 5.34 7.03
N ALA A 188 6.48 6.57 6.58
CA ALA A 188 6.14 7.78 7.33
C ALA A 188 4.63 7.86 7.64
N PHE A 189 3.80 7.59 6.63
CA PHE A 189 2.35 7.56 6.79
C PHE A 189 1.91 6.50 7.82
N LEU A 190 2.49 5.30 7.78
CA LEU A 190 2.21 4.24 8.74
C LEU A 190 2.70 4.57 10.15
N MET A 191 3.90 5.14 10.31
CA MET A 191 4.44 5.47 11.64
C MET A 191 3.56 6.52 12.35
N LEU A 192 3.11 7.54 11.62
CA LEU A 192 2.17 8.54 12.14
C LEU A 192 0.84 7.90 12.56
N HIS A 193 0.30 6.99 11.75
CA HIS A 193 -0.92 6.26 12.08
C HIS A 193 -0.75 5.39 13.34
N LEU A 194 0.31 4.59 13.41
CA LEU A 194 0.57 3.70 14.54
C LEU A 194 0.82 4.47 15.84
N LEU A 195 1.45 5.66 15.76
CA LEU A 195 1.56 6.56 16.90
C LEU A 195 0.20 7.03 17.40
N ARG A 196 -0.73 7.39 16.51
CA ARG A 196 -2.12 7.74 16.89
C ARG A 196 -2.84 6.56 17.56
N VAL A 197 -2.70 5.35 17.03
CA VAL A 197 -3.24 4.14 17.67
C VAL A 197 -2.64 3.92 19.06
N SER A 198 -1.33 4.14 19.22
CA SER A 198 -0.65 3.96 20.50
C SER A 198 -1.04 4.97 21.57
N HIS A 199 -1.45 6.17 21.16
CA HIS A 199 -1.96 7.20 22.05
C HIS A 199 -3.46 7.06 22.35
N SER A 200 -4.19 6.20 21.64
CA SER A 200 -5.58 5.93 21.99
C SER A 200 -5.65 5.08 23.27
N PRO A 201 -6.28 5.59 24.35
CA PRO A 201 -6.42 4.84 25.59
C PRO A 201 -7.35 3.63 25.45
N ASP A 202 -8.26 3.63 24.47
CA ASP A 202 -9.25 2.57 24.25
C ASP A 202 -8.66 1.39 23.47
N CYS A 203 -7.74 1.66 22.54
CA CYS A 203 -7.10 0.62 21.75
C CYS A 203 -6.29 -0.38 22.57
N LYS A 204 -5.73 0.03 23.73
CA LYS A 204 -4.84 -0.81 24.56
C LYS A 204 -3.63 -1.38 23.80
N MET A 205 -3.14 -0.65 22.80
CA MET A 205 -2.05 -1.07 21.91
C MET A 205 -0.88 -0.09 21.99
N ASP A 206 -0.02 -0.23 22.99
CA ASP A 206 1.19 0.57 23.12
C ASP A 206 2.21 0.33 21.98
N VAL A 207 3.26 1.16 21.94
CA VAL A 207 4.35 1.04 20.96
C VAL A 207 4.96 -0.36 20.94
N LEU A 208 5.11 -1.01 22.10
CA LEU A 208 5.70 -2.34 22.20
C LEU A 208 4.81 -3.42 21.56
N ASN A 209 3.50 -3.37 21.82
CA ASN A 209 2.52 -4.29 21.25
C ASN A 209 2.38 -4.09 19.74
N LEU A 210 2.32 -2.84 19.27
CA LEU A 210 2.31 -2.54 17.84
C LEU A 210 3.59 -3.01 17.16
N SER A 211 4.75 -2.83 17.80
CA SER A 211 6.04 -3.26 17.26
C SER A 211 6.13 -4.79 17.09
N ARG A 212 5.56 -5.56 18.03
CA ARG A 212 5.48 -7.03 17.90
C ARG A 212 4.61 -7.46 16.71
N VAL A 213 3.52 -6.75 16.47
CA VAL A 213 2.59 -7.06 15.36
C VAL A 213 3.19 -6.66 14.01
N PHE A 214 3.80 -5.48 13.93
CA PHE A 214 4.31 -4.92 12.68
C PHE A 214 5.75 -5.31 12.37
N GLY A 215 6.53 -5.81 13.33
CA GLY A 215 7.89 -6.30 13.11
C GLY A 215 7.99 -7.25 11.91
N PRO A 216 7.33 -8.42 11.95
CA PRO A 216 7.35 -9.36 10.83
C PRO A 216 6.74 -8.79 9.55
N THR A 217 5.75 -7.91 9.68
CA THR A 217 5.01 -7.33 8.54
C THR A 217 5.83 -6.31 7.76
N LEU A 218 6.61 -5.47 8.46
CA LEU A 218 7.34 -4.36 7.86
C LEU A 218 8.80 -4.72 7.53
N VAL A 219 9.44 -5.52 8.38
CA VAL A 219 10.87 -5.88 8.23
C VAL A 219 11.04 -7.15 7.41
N GLY A 220 10.05 -8.05 7.45
CA GLY A 220 10.14 -9.36 6.80
C GLY A 220 11.18 -10.27 7.45
N HIS A 221 11.25 -11.51 6.96
CA HIS A 221 12.21 -12.51 7.43
C HIS A 221 13.41 -12.61 6.48
N SER A 222 14.52 -13.14 6.99
CA SER A 222 15.74 -13.34 6.21
C SER A 222 15.56 -14.31 5.02
N THR A 223 14.50 -15.12 5.03
CA THR A 223 14.15 -16.05 3.95
C THR A 223 12.65 -16.02 3.65
N ALA A 224 12.27 -16.41 2.43
CA ALA A 224 10.86 -16.43 2.01
C ALA A 224 10.00 -17.47 2.77
N ASN A 225 10.61 -18.56 3.23
CA ASN A 225 9.99 -19.61 4.03
C ASN A 225 10.83 -19.84 5.31
N PRO A 226 10.71 -18.94 6.30
CA PRO A 226 11.47 -19.05 7.52
C PRO A 226 10.98 -20.25 8.34
N THR A 227 11.90 -20.99 8.95
CA THR A 227 11.55 -22.07 9.88
C THR A 227 10.97 -21.48 11.16
N PRO A 228 10.23 -22.26 11.99
CA PRO A 228 9.79 -21.80 13.29
C PRO A 228 10.93 -21.24 14.16
N LEU A 229 12.12 -21.85 14.11
CA LEU A 229 13.30 -21.36 14.82
C LEU A 229 13.76 -20.00 14.29
N THR A 230 13.85 -19.84 12.97
CA THR A 230 14.20 -18.55 12.34
C THR A 230 13.20 -17.45 12.71
N ILE A 231 11.90 -17.77 12.73
CA ILE A 231 10.85 -16.82 13.15
C ILE A 231 11.08 -16.41 14.61
N MET A 232 11.35 -17.37 15.50
CA MET A 232 11.61 -17.08 16.91
C MET A 232 12.85 -16.20 17.12
N GLU A 233 13.90 -16.39 16.32
CA GLU A 233 15.13 -15.60 16.39
C GLU A 233 14.98 -14.19 15.78
N ASP A 234 14.23 -14.07 14.68
CA ASP A 234 14.04 -12.81 13.96
C ASP A 234 13.06 -11.88 14.69
N THR A 235 12.00 -12.43 15.29
CA THR A 235 10.87 -11.64 15.84
C THR A 235 11.31 -10.56 16.85
N PRO A 236 12.20 -10.83 17.82
CA PRO A 236 12.68 -9.80 18.74
C PRO A 236 13.41 -8.67 18.02
N ARG A 237 14.23 -8.99 17.01
CA ARG A 237 15.00 -7.99 16.25
C ARG A 237 14.08 -7.14 15.38
N GLN A 238 13.13 -7.76 14.70
CA GLN A 238 12.12 -7.06 13.90
C GLN A 238 11.26 -6.13 14.76
N SER A 239 10.86 -6.59 15.94
CA SER A 239 10.10 -5.77 16.90
C SER A 239 10.92 -4.58 17.38
N LYS A 240 12.22 -4.79 17.68
CA LYS A 240 13.14 -3.70 18.07
C LYS A 240 13.25 -2.63 16.98
N VAL A 241 13.34 -3.02 15.70
CA VAL A 241 13.36 -2.07 14.57
C VAL A 241 12.12 -1.19 14.57
N VAL A 242 10.93 -1.79 14.63
CA VAL A 242 9.67 -1.01 14.61
C VAL A 242 9.54 -0.12 15.84
N ALA A 243 9.95 -0.59 17.03
CA ALA A 243 9.93 0.21 18.24
C ALA A 243 10.82 1.45 18.11
N ARG A 244 12.02 1.30 17.52
CA ARG A 244 12.95 2.41 17.29
C ARG A 244 12.44 3.39 16.22
N LEU A 245 11.74 2.91 15.19
CA LEU A 245 11.08 3.77 14.20
C LEU A 245 9.96 4.58 14.86
N LEU A 246 9.15 3.96 15.71
CA LEU A 246 8.09 4.62 16.46
C LEU A 246 8.62 5.59 17.53
N SER A 247 9.86 5.44 18.00
CA SER A 247 10.48 6.43 18.90
C SER A 247 10.99 7.69 18.19
N LEU A 248 11.03 7.71 16.85
CA LEU A 248 11.43 8.92 16.12
C LEU A 248 10.36 10.03 16.27
N PRO A 249 10.75 11.32 16.32
CA PRO A 249 9.82 12.42 16.50
C PRO A 249 8.73 12.45 15.40
N PRO A 250 7.45 12.71 15.73
CA PRO A 250 6.39 12.80 14.72
C PRO A 250 6.69 13.81 13.61
N ASP A 251 7.37 14.92 13.91
CA ASP A 251 7.69 15.96 12.94
C ASP A 251 8.69 15.49 11.87
N PHE A 252 9.58 14.54 12.20
CA PHE A 252 10.43 13.89 11.21
C PHE A 252 9.59 13.18 10.14
N TRP A 253 8.55 12.44 10.57
CA TRP A 253 7.66 11.73 9.66
C TRP A 253 6.76 12.67 8.86
N LYS A 254 6.22 13.73 9.49
CA LYS A 254 5.39 14.74 8.81
C LYS A 254 6.11 15.39 7.63
N GLY A 255 7.43 15.55 7.71
CA GLY A 255 8.26 16.09 6.64
C GLY A 255 8.19 15.32 5.30
N PHE A 256 7.75 14.05 5.31
CA PHE A 256 7.64 13.23 4.10
C PHE A 256 6.23 13.11 3.52
N VAL A 257 5.20 13.27 4.35
CA VAL A 257 3.80 13.05 3.92
C VAL A 257 3.08 14.34 3.53
N GLY A 258 3.68 15.51 3.80
CA GLY A 258 3.09 16.82 3.50
C GLY A 258 1.89 17.12 4.40
N THR A 259 1.99 18.15 5.24
CA THR A 259 0.84 18.67 5.98
C THR A 259 -0.03 19.50 5.04
N GLU A 260 -1.06 18.90 4.43
CA GLU A 260 -2.24 19.65 4.01
C GLU A 260 -3.41 19.26 4.91
N GLN A 261 -3.48 19.86 6.10
CA GLN A 261 -4.71 20.09 6.89
C GLN A 261 -4.43 20.90 8.17
N GLU A 262 -3.70 22.01 8.05
CA GLU A 262 -3.90 23.16 8.94
C GLU A 262 -4.31 24.31 8.01
N ASN A 263 -5.50 24.88 8.21
CA ASN A 263 -6.16 25.96 7.45
C ASN A 263 -7.27 25.54 6.47
N LEU A 264 -8.34 24.92 6.97
CA LEU A 264 -9.70 25.11 6.44
C LEU A 264 -10.73 24.88 7.58
N VAL A 265 -10.68 25.74 8.59
CA VAL A 265 -11.86 26.03 9.42
C VAL A 265 -12.18 27.50 9.16
N PRO A 266 -13.21 27.83 8.37
CA PRO A 266 -13.77 29.17 8.40
C PRO A 266 -14.45 29.34 9.75
N THR A 267 -13.99 30.30 10.53
CA THR A 267 -14.77 30.95 11.60
C THR A 267 -16.13 31.41 11.10
#